data_AF-X0T701-F1
#
_entry.id   AF-X0T701-F1
#
_cell.length_a   1.000
_cell.length_b   1.000
_cell.length_c   1.000
_cell.angle_alpha   90.00
_cell.angle_beta   90.00
_cell.angle_gamma   90.00
#
_symmetry.space_group_name_H-M   'P 1'
#
loop_
_entity.id
_entity.type
_entity.pdbx_description
1 polymer ?
#
loop_
_entity_poly.entity_id
_entity_poly.type
_entity_poly.pdbx_seq_one_letter_code
_entity_poly.pdbx_strand_id
1 'polypeptide(L)' 'MASRQLYVFLLLALCSSTQAALQPCEVAVLANSSFPGSRELAEYYCRARNIPVGHIISFAMPDGELVARSLYEKAVVPQV' A
#
# COMPACT_ATOMS: atom_id res chain seq x y z
N MET A 1 -3.27 -15.94 44.72
CA MET A 1 -2.95 -16.61 43.44
C MET A 1 -3.69 -16.02 42.23
N ALA A 2 -4.97 -15.65 42.34
CA ALA A 2 -5.75 -15.05 41.25
C ALA A 2 -5.23 -13.69 40.73
N SER A 3 -4.68 -12.85 41.62
CA SER A 3 -4.13 -11.53 41.26
C SER A 3 -2.90 -11.62 40.32
N ARG A 4 -2.00 -12.59 40.55
CA ARG A 4 -0.80 -12.78 39.72
C ARG A 4 -1.16 -13.25 38.30
N GLN A 5 -2.18 -14.10 38.17
CA GLN A 5 -2.71 -14.58 36.89
C GLN A 5 -3.28 -13.42 36.07
N LEU A 6 -3.97 -12.49 36.73
CA LEU A 6 -4.54 -11.30 36.09
C LEU A 6 -3.46 -10.38 35.52
N TYR A 7 -2.38 -10.13 36.27
CA TYR A 7 -1.26 -9.30 35.80
C TYR A 7 -0.54 -9.93 34.60
N VAL A 8 -0.37 -11.25 34.59
CA VAL A 8 0.22 -11.97 33.46
C VAL A 8 -0.69 -11.88 32.23
N PHE A 9 -2.00 -12.08 32.38
CA PHE A 9 -2.96 -11.91 31.29
C PHE A 9 -2.97 -10.49 30.72
N LEU A 10 -2.90 -9.48 31.59
CA LEU A 10 -2.82 -8.08 31.18
C LEU A 10 -1.55 -7.81 30.36
N LEU A 11 -0.39 -8.28 30.83
CA LEU A 11 0.89 -8.16 30.12
C LEU A 11 0.89 -8.83 28.74
N LEU A 12 0.28 -10.02 28.62
CA LEU A 12 0.16 -10.72 27.34
C LEU A 12 -0.76 -9.99 26.35
N ALA A 13 -1.85 -9.39 26.82
CA ALA A 13 -2.75 -8.62 25.96
C ALA A 13 -2.09 -7.34 25.41
N LEU A 14 -1.23 -6.68 26.20
CA LEU A 14 -0.47 -5.51 25.75
C LEU A 14 0.63 -5.84 24.72
N CYS A 15 1.13 -7.08 24.67
CA CYS A 15 2.16 -7.50 23.71
C CYS A 15 1.64 -7.83 22.30
N SER A 16 0.33 -7.79 22.06
CA SER A 16 -0.28 -8.22 20.79
C SER A 16 -0.30 -7.15 19.68
N SER A 17 0.33 -5.99 19.90
CA SER A 17 0.30 -4.87 18.96
C SER A 17 1.56 -4.74 18.09
N THR A 18 2.14 -5.85 17.63
CA THR A 18 3.16 -5.81 16.58
C THR A 18 2.48 -5.76 15.20
N GLN A 19 2.07 -4.56 14.80
CA GLN A 19 1.50 -4.35 13.48
C GLN A 19 2.62 -4.22 12.44
N ALA A 20 3.06 -5.36 11.89
CA ALA A 20 4.08 -5.43 10.83
C ALA A 20 3.52 -5.12 9.42
N ALA A 21 2.26 -4.67 9.33
CA ALA A 21 1.63 -4.30 8.08
C ALA A 21 1.78 -2.80 7.82
N LEU A 22 2.01 -2.43 6.55
CA LEU A 22 2.01 -1.03 6.12
C LEU A 22 0.67 -0.37 6.47
N GLN A 23 0.73 0.80 7.09
CA GLN A 23 -0.42 1.66 7.28
C GLN A 23 -0.84 2.27 5.94
N PRO A 24 -2.10 2.65 5.75
CA PRO A 24 -2.54 3.26 4.49
C PRO A 24 -1.75 4.52 4.10
N CYS A 25 -1.23 5.27 5.08
CA CYS A 25 -0.36 6.43 4.86
C CYS A 25 1.07 6.07 4.42
N GLU A 26 1.44 4.80 4.40
CA GLU A 26 2.75 4.31 3.95
C GLU A 26 2.66 3.67 2.55
N VAL A 27 1.47 3.67 1.93
CA VAL A 27 1.22 3.05 0.63
C VAL A 27 1.10 4.13 -0.45
N ALA A 28 1.87 3.98 -1.53
CA ALA A 28 1.71 4.72 -2.78
C ALA A 28 0.89 3.91 -3.79
N VAL A 29 0.07 4.58 -4.60
CA VAL A 29 -0.73 3.96 -5.67
C VAL A 29 -0.26 4.47 -7.02
N LEU A 30 0.14 3.55 -7.89
CA LEU A 30 0.64 3.85 -9.22
C LEU A 30 -0.50 3.80 -10.25
N ALA A 31 -0.74 4.90 -10.97
CA ALA A 31 -1.77 4.98 -12.00
C ALA A 31 -1.15 5.26 -13.38
N ASN A 32 -1.49 4.45 -14.38
CA ASN A 32 -1.01 4.62 -15.73
C ASN A 32 -1.80 5.74 -16.43
N SER A 33 -1.16 6.90 -16.61
CA SER A 33 -1.76 8.06 -17.28
C SER A 33 -2.07 7.83 -18.76
N SER A 34 -1.47 6.83 -19.41
CA SER A 34 -1.74 6.48 -20.81
C SER A 34 -3.03 5.67 -20.98
N PHE A 35 -3.57 5.06 -19.92
CA PHE A 35 -4.79 4.24 -19.97
C PHE A 35 -5.99 5.02 -19.42
N PRO A 36 -6.96 5.41 -20.27
CA PRO A 36 -8.18 6.07 -19.83
C PRO A 36 -8.93 5.21 -18.81
N GLY A 37 -9.16 5.75 -17.61
CA GLY A 37 -9.81 5.04 -16.49
C GLY A 37 -8.85 4.50 -15.43
N SER A 38 -7.54 4.46 -15.67
CA SER A 38 -6.56 4.00 -14.65
C SER A 38 -6.63 4.85 -13.37
N ARG A 39 -6.82 6.17 -13.52
CA ARG A 39 -6.92 7.08 -12.37
C ARG A 39 -8.21 6.87 -11.56
N GLU A 40 -9.35 6.69 -12.22
CA GLU A 40 -10.61 6.41 -11.53
C GLU A 40 -10.54 5.11 -10.73
N LEU A 41 -9.91 4.08 -11.30
CA LEU A 41 -9.66 2.82 -10.62
C LEU A 41 -8.73 2.98 -9.41
N ALA A 42 -7.67 3.79 -9.53
CA ALA A 42 -6.79 4.11 -8.41
C ALA A 42 -7.53 4.82 -7.28
N GLU A 43 -8.39 5.80 -7.59
CA GLU A 43 -9.21 6.51 -6.60
C GLU A 43 -10.21 5.57 -5.91
N TYR A 44 -10.80 4.62 -6.64
CA TYR A 44 -11.63 3.57 -6.07
C TYR A 44 -10.85 2.75 -5.01
N TYR A 45 -9.64 2.28 -5.33
CA TYR A 45 -8.83 1.52 -4.37
C TYR A 45 -8.34 2.36 -3.18
N CYS A 46 -8.02 3.64 -3.40
CA CYS A 46 -7.69 4.55 -2.30
C CYS A 46 -8.83 4.62 -1.28
N ARG A 47 -10.08 4.81 -1.74
CA ARG A 47 -11.26 4.80 -0.85
C ARG A 47 -11.46 3.45 -0.18
N ALA A 48 -11.40 2.35 -0.94
CA ALA A 48 -11.63 1.01 -0.41
C ALA A 48 -10.60 0.57 0.64
N ARG A 49 -9.40 1.16 0.62
CA ARG A 49 -8.27 0.79 1.51
C ARG A 49 -7.87 1.90 2.48
N ASN A 50 -8.63 2.99 2.55
CA ASN A 50 -8.31 4.17 3.37
C ASN A 50 -6.94 4.81 3.06
N ILE A 51 -6.45 4.66 1.81
CA ILE A 51 -5.20 5.30 1.37
C ILE A 51 -5.52 6.75 0.98
N PRO A 52 -4.74 7.75 1.43
CA PRO A 52 -4.94 9.13 1.02
C PRO A 52 -4.88 9.28 -0.51
N VAL A 53 -5.84 10.00 -1.09
CA VAL A 53 -5.92 10.22 -2.56
C VAL A 53 -4.66 10.91 -3.10
N GLY A 54 -4.00 11.72 -2.26
CA GLY A 54 -2.71 12.36 -2.60
C GLY A 54 -1.55 11.38 -2.81
N HIS A 55 -1.72 10.09 -2.49
CA HIS A 55 -0.70 9.05 -2.71
C HIS A 55 -0.78 8.42 -4.10
N ILE A 56 -1.71 8.89 -4.94
CA ILE A 56 -1.77 8.45 -6.32
C ILE A 56 -0.68 9.17 -7.12
N ILE A 57 0.26 8.40 -7.65
CA ILE A 57 1.32 8.86 -8.54
C ILE A 57 0.93 8.44 -9.96
N SER A 58 0.67 9.43 -10.81
CA SER A 58 0.33 9.22 -12.22
C SER A 58 1.56 9.35 -13.10
N PHE A 59 1.77 8.38 -13.99
CA PHE A 59 2.92 8.36 -14.91
C PHE A 59 2.58 7.58 -16.18
N ALA A 60 3.34 7.79 -17.26
CA ALA A 60 3.06 7.16 -18.55
C ALA A 60 3.71 5.77 -18.64
N MET A 61 2.91 4.75 -18.96
CA MET A 61 3.35 3.38 -19.29
C MET A 61 2.59 2.90 -20.53
N PRO A 62 3.06 1.84 -21.22
CA PRO A 62 2.24 1.19 -22.24
C PRO A 62 0.87 0.78 -21.70
N ASP A 63 -0.13 0.77 -22.56
CA ASP A 63 -1.54 0.50 -22.25
C ASP A 63 -1.92 -0.99 -22.20
N GLY A 64 -0.91 -1.88 -22.16
CA GLY A 64 -1.10 -3.32 -22.00
C GLY A 64 -1.05 -3.80 -20.55
N GLU A 65 -1.73 -4.91 -20.25
CA GLU A 65 -1.68 -5.57 -18.93
C GLU A 65 -0.28 -6.14 -18.61
N LEU A 66 0.46 -6.51 -19.66
CA LEU A 66 1.81 -7.05 -19.55
C LEU A 66 2.83 -5.99 -19.95
N VAL A 67 3.89 -5.88 -19.15
CA VAL A 67 5.04 -5.03 -19.46
C VAL A 67 6.31 -5.89 -19.51
N ALA A 68 7.15 -5.64 -20.51
CA ALA A 68 8.45 -6.28 -20.59
C ALA A 68 9.33 -5.84 -19.40
N ARG A 69 10.11 -6.78 -18.85
CA ARG A 69 10.98 -6.51 -17.69
C ARG A 69 11.94 -5.33 -17.93
N SER A 70 12.53 -5.27 -19.12
CA SER A 70 13.44 -4.20 -19.54
C SER A 70 12.78 -2.82 -19.56
N LEU A 71 11.47 -2.76 -19.82
CA LEU A 71 10.75 -1.49 -19.78
C LEU A 71 10.40 -1.09 -18.34
N TYR A 72 10.00 -2.04 -17.50
CA TYR A 72 9.81 -1.79 -16.06
C TYR A 72 11.07 -1.22 -15.41
N GLU A 73 12.24 -1.80 -15.70
CA GLU A 73 13.53 -1.34 -15.18
C GLU A 73 13.92 0.06 -15.65
N LYS A 74 13.47 0.47 -16.84
CA LYS A 74 13.74 1.82 -17.37
C LYS A 74 12.74 2.87 -16.90
N ALA A 75 11.46 2.50 -16.78
CA ALA A 75 10.36 3.44 -16.61
C ALA A 75 9.80 3.51 -15.18
N VAL A 76 10.01 2.46 -14.35
CA VAL A 76 9.44 2.36 -12.99
C VAL A 76 10.52 2.33 -11.93
N VAL A 77 11.62 1.60 -12.15
CA VAL A 77 12.70 1.50 -11.18
C VAL A 77 13.46 2.84 -11.10
N PRO A 78 13.63 3.42 -9.89
CA PRO A 78 14.44 4.62 -9.71
C PRO A 78 15.87 4.40 -10.22
N GLN A 79 16.36 5.31 -11.05
CA GLN A 79 17.74 5.33 -11.54
C GLN A 79 18.62 6.03 -10.49
N VAL A 80 18.81 5.39 -9.32
CA VAL A 80 19.64 5.92 -8.22
C VAL A 80 20.90 5.09 -8.01
#